data_AF-A0A2E6ZJA1-F1
#
_entry.id   AF-A0A2E6ZJA1-F1
#
_cell.length_a   1.000
_cell.length_b   1.000
_cell.length_c   1.000
_cell.angle_alpha   90.00
_cell.angle_beta   90.00
_cell.angle_gamma   90.00
#
_symmetry.space_group_name_H-M   'P 1'
#
loop_
_entity.id
_entity.type
_entity.pdbx_description
1 polymer ?
#
loop_
_entity_poly.entity_id
_entity_poly.type
_entity_poly.pdbx_seq_one_letter_code
_entity_poly.pdbx_strand_id
1 'polypeptide(L)'
;MLLFKGHPESIGKTKRVYKAIPLTKKQEIIEGLRQGMHGYKGYKMRGREITGLFMDAVHIDAMLTLMNYKRILVVTSYEDSKYSGLTDNQFYPISHAGDHMLPLVHHYNNNDSKVYVTKVKNGESMYSQLYDKFDISSVNVDSYYTLGSEFKTKTTVKFDAVVLLGTEAQQMGKYQVNDIKKVFAPYCKEEFDLIDIYRGEARTLRGLKKEKDLMQHRHGYKGVVGLTGWDFSDTLYVRGADNLAWSNYMSIY
;
A
#
# COMPACT_ATOMS: atom_id res chain seq x y z
N MET A 1 -7.46 -13.92 14.37
CA MET A 1 -8.70 -13.51 13.68
C MET A 1 -8.55 -12.08 13.19
N LEU A 2 -8.68 -11.81 11.90
CA LEU A 2 -8.49 -10.47 11.31
C LEU A 2 -9.73 -9.58 11.55
N LEU A 3 -9.61 -8.62 12.46
CA LEU A 3 -10.66 -7.63 12.75
C LEU A 3 -10.46 -6.38 11.91
N PHE A 4 -11.01 -6.37 10.69
CA PHE A 4 -11.18 -5.14 9.91
C PHE A 4 -12.34 -4.31 10.50
N LYS A 5 -12.02 -3.15 11.06
CA LYS A 5 -13.00 -2.06 11.24
C LYS A 5 -12.99 -1.25 9.94
N GLY A 6 -14.15 -1.05 9.32
CA GLY A 6 -14.26 -0.14 8.18
C GLY A 6 -13.98 1.30 8.60
N HIS A 7 -13.66 2.16 7.63
CA HIS A 7 -13.47 3.58 7.89
C HIS A 7 -14.75 4.18 8.48
N PRO A 8 -14.66 5.12 9.44
CA PRO A 8 -15.83 5.83 9.92
C PRO A 8 -16.45 6.65 8.79
N GLU A 9 -17.67 6.32 8.42
CA GLU A 9 -18.45 7.15 7.50
C GLU A 9 -18.99 8.36 8.27
N SER A 10 -18.93 9.54 7.67
CA SER A 10 -19.57 10.73 8.23
C SER A 10 -21.08 10.67 7.99
N ILE A 11 -21.85 10.62 9.08
CA ILE A 11 -23.31 10.80 9.05
C ILE A 11 -23.60 12.18 9.66
N GLY A 12 -23.73 13.19 8.80
CA GLY A 12 -23.87 14.59 9.21
C GLY A 12 -22.55 15.22 9.70
N LYS A 13 -22.63 16.41 10.32
CA LYS A 13 -21.43 17.21 10.69
C LYS A 13 -20.63 16.66 11.89
N THR A 14 -21.18 15.72 12.67
CA THR A 14 -20.58 15.34 13.97
C THR A 14 -20.56 13.84 14.28
N LYS A 15 -21.31 12.98 13.56
CA LYS A 15 -21.38 11.55 13.89
C LYS A 15 -20.52 10.72 12.95
N ARG A 16 -19.54 10.02 13.52
CA ARG A 16 -18.75 8.98 12.83
C ARG A 16 -19.36 7.62 13.13
N VAL A 17 -19.71 6.85 12.11
CA VAL A 17 -20.19 5.48 12.27
C VAL A 17 -19.16 4.52 11.70
N TYR A 18 -18.63 3.65 12.55
CA TYR A 18 -17.78 2.55 12.12
C TYR A 18 -18.66 1.42 11.61
N LYS A 19 -18.62 1.13 10.32
CA LYS A 19 -19.24 -0.08 9.78
C LYS A 19 -18.32 -1.27 10.08
N ALA A 20 -18.79 -2.19 10.92
CA ALA A 20 -18.15 -3.48 11.04
C ALA A 20 -18.32 -4.23 9.72
N ILE A 21 -17.23 -4.75 9.15
CA ILE A 21 -17.33 -5.63 7.98
C ILE A 21 -17.87 -6.99 8.47
N PRO A 22 -19.02 -7.46 7.95
CA PRO A 22 -19.58 -8.76 8.34
C PRO A 22 -18.57 -9.89 8.11
N LEU A 23 -18.57 -10.90 8.98
CA LEU A 23 -17.67 -12.06 8.86
C LEU A 23 -17.84 -12.80 7.52
N THR A 24 -19.06 -12.88 7.01
CA THR A 24 -19.37 -13.48 5.69
C THR A 24 -18.65 -12.76 4.56
N LYS A 25 -18.71 -11.42 4.52
CA LYS A 25 -17.98 -10.61 3.53
C LYS A 25 -16.47 -10.82 3.63
N LYS A 26 -15.92 -11.04 4.83
CA LYS A 26 -14.49 -11.36 4.99
C LYS A 26 -14.13 -12.72 4.40
N GLN A 27 -14.99 -13.72 4.59
CA GLN A 27 -14.81 -15.05 4.00
C GLN A 27 -14.88 -14.97 2.48
N GLU A 28 -15.83 -14.22 1.93
CA GLU A 28 -15.94 -13.96 0.48
C GLU A 28 -14.68 -13.30 -0.08
N ILE A 29 -14.10 -12.32 0.63
CA ILE A 29 -12.84 -11.67 0.24
C ILE A 29 -11.70 -12.68 0.20
N ILE A 30 -11.49 -13.42 1.29
CA ILE A 30 -10.40 -14.41 1.38
C ILE A 30 -10.57 -15.48 0.30
N GLU A 31 -11.79 -15.94 0.06
CA GLU A 31 -12.06 -16.94 -0.97
C GLU A 31 -11.87 -16.38 -2.37
N GLY A 32 -12.32 -15.16 -2.63
CA GLY A 32 -12.10 -14.47 -3.90
C GLY A 32 -10.62 -14.29 -4.21
N LEU A 33 -9.84 -13.88 -3.20
CA LEU A 33 -8.38 -13.76 -3.28
C LEU A 33 -7.75 -15.13 -3.53
N ARG A 34 -8.15 -16.15 -2.76
CA ARG A 34 -7.67 -17.52 -2.94
C ARG A 34 -7.89 -18.02 -4.35
N GLN A 35 -9.07 -17.77 -4.91
CA GLN A 35 -9.41 -18.14 -6.29
C GLN A 35 -8.62 -17.34 -7.33
N GLY A 36 -8.44 -16.04 -7.11
CA GLY A 36 -7.67 -15.18 -8.04
C GLY A 36 -6.17 -15.47 -8.02
N MET A 37 -5.66 -16.00 -6.91
CA MET A 37 -4.27 -16.42 -6.74
C MET A 37 -4.09 -17.93 -7.00
N HIS A 38 -5.18 -18.67 -7.26
CA HIS A 38 -5.14 -20.11 -7.42
C HIS A 38 -4.37 -20.47 -8.70
N GLY A 39 -3.35 -21.33 -8.57
CA GLY A 39 -2.56 -21.77 -9.72
C GLY A 39 -1.44 -20.81 -10.12
N TYR A 40 -1.19 -19.73 -9.34
CA TYR A 40 0.03 -18.95 -9.49
C TYR A 40 1.24 -19.87 -9.40
N LYS A 41 1.95 -20.04 -10.54
CA LYS A 41 3.05 -21.00 -10.71
C LYS A 41 2.72 -22.44 -10.25
N GLY A 42 1.47 -22.86 -10.43
CA GLY A 42 1.01 -24.18 -10.00
C GLY A 42 0.84 -24.35 -8.49
N TYR A 43 0.96 -23.27 -7.71
CA TYR A 43 0.84 -23.31 -6.25
C TYR A 43 -0.61 -23.14 -5.79
N LYS A 44 -1.01 -23.93 -4.80
CA LYS A 44 -2.30 -23.77 -4.10
C LYS A 44 -2.06 -23.01 -2.80
N MET A 45 -2.38 -21.72 -2.81
CA MET A 45 -2.21 -20.89 -1.63
C MET A 45 -3.07 -21.33 -0.45
N ARG A 46 -2.44 -21.41 0.71
CA ARG A 46 -3.05 -21.67 2.01
C ARG A 46 -3.60 -20.39 2.59
N GLY A 47 -4.67 -20.48 3.38
CA GLY A 47 -5.30 -19.29 3.97
C GLY A 47 -4.36 -18.44 4.84
N ARG A 48 -3.37 -19.08 5.50
CA ARG A 48 -2.35 -18.36 6.28
C ARG A 48 -1.40 -17.52 5.42
N GLU A 49 -1.07 -17.97 4.21
CA GLU A 49 -0.22 -17.22 3.27
C GLU A 49 -0.93 -15.96 2.81
N ILE A 50 -2.21 -16.08 2.44
CA ILE A 50 -3.06 -14.94 2.08
C ILE A 50 -3.17 -13.97 3.27
N THR A 51 -3.34 -14.50 4.48
CA THR A 51 -3.39 -13.69 5.71
C THR A 51 -2.09 -12.90 5.91
N GLY A 52 -0.93 -13.54 5.70
CA GLY A 52 0.38 -12.89 5.81
C GLY A 52 0.54 -11.73 4.82
N LEU A 53 0.25 -11.97 3.54
CA LEU A 53 0.28 -10.93 2.50
C LEU A 53 -0.69 -9.78 2.80
N PHE A 54 -1.91 -10.12 3.22
CA PHE A 54 -2.94 -9.13 3.51
C PHE A 54 -2.56 -8.25 4.71
N MET A 55 -2.00 -8.83 5.77
CA MET A 55 -1.61 -8.08 6.96
C MET A 55 -0.54 -7.05 6.70
N ASP A 56 0.40 -7.33 5.82
CA ASP A 56 1.46 -6.37 5.46
C ASP A 56 0.85 -5.10 4.84
N ALA A 57 -0.07 -5.28 3.90
CA ALA A 57 -0.82 -4.19 3.28
C ALA A 57 -1.74 -3.40 4.24
N VAL A 58 -2.27 -4.03 5.29
CA VAL A 58 -3.15 -3.37 6.27
C VAL A 58 -2.45 -2.25 7.03
N HIS A 59 -1.17 -2.44 7.37
CA HIS A 59 -0.40 -1.41 8.06
C HIS A 59 -0.24 -0.16 7.19
N ILE A 60 0.08 -0.38 5.92
CA ILE A 60 0.21 0.70 4.93
C ILE A 60 -1.14 1.39 4.72
N ASP A 61 -2.21 0.62 4.58
CA ASP A 61 -3.56 1.15 4.39
C ASP A 61 -4.00 2.07 5.55
N ALA A 62 -3.73 1.64 6.79
CA ALA A 62 -4.01 2.43 7.98
C ALA A 62 -3.26 3.77 7.95
N MET A 63 -2.01 3.78 7.51
CA MET A 63 -1.24 5.01 7.36
C MET A 63 -1.84 5.94 6.30
N LEU A 64 -2.14 5.44 5.10
CA LEU A 64 -2.73 6.24 4.02
C LEU A 64 -4.07 6.85 4.43
N THR A 65 -4.85 6.06 5.16
CA THR A 65 -6.15 6.46 5.69
C THR A 65 -6.03 7.61 6.68
N LEU A 66 -5.04 7.58 7.57
CA LEU A 66 -4.79 8.66 8.53
C LEU A 66 -4.32 9.96 7.86
N MET A 67 -3.68 9.86 6.70
CA MET A 67 -3.21 11.02 5.93
C MET A 67 -4.33 11.71 5.13
N ASN A 68 -5.52 11.11 5.01
CA ASN A 68 -6.72 11.71 4.40
C ASN A 68 -6.50 12.24 2.96
N TYR A 69 -5.72 11.51 2.16
CA TYR A 69 -5.63 11.75 0.71
C TYR A 69 -7.00 11.55 0.04
N LYS A 70 -7.18 12.05 -1.18
CA LYS A 70 -8.44 11.84 -1.93
C LYS A 70 -8.25 10.97 -3.15
N ARG A 71 -7.13 11.08 -3.85
CA ARG A 71 -6.81 10.32 -5.07
C ARG A 71 -5.36 9.89 -5.04
N ILE A 72 -5.16 8.61 -4.77
CA ILE A 72 -3.84 8.00 -4.57
C ILE A 72 -3.46 7.24 -5.84
N LEU A 73 -2.31 7.58 -6.43
CA LEU A 73 -1.69 6.77 -7.48
C LEU A 73 -0.75 5.75 -6.84
N VAL A 74 -1.05 4.47 -6.98
CA VAL A 74 -0.19 3.36 -6.55
C VAL A 74 0.61 2.87 -7.75
N VAL A 75 1.91 3.10 -7.72
CA VAL A 75 2.87 2.68 -8.74
C VAL A 75 3.37 1.28 -8.39
N THR A 76 2.99 0.31 -9.20
CA THR A 76 3.28 -1.11 -9.01
C THR A 76 4.58 -1.49 -9.71
N SER A 77 5.40 -2.34 -9.09
CA SER A 77 6.61 -2.92 -9.68
C SER A 77 6.61 -4.46 -9.77
N TYR A 78 5.49 -5.11 -9.44
CA TYR A 78 5.46 -6.57 -9.33
C TYR A 78 5.60 -7.27 -10.68
N GLU A 79 6.62 -8.10 -10.80
CA GLU A 79 6.86 -8.96 -11.95
C GLU A 79 6.95 -10.43 -11.49
N ASP A 80 6.02 -11.26 -11.95
CA ASP A 80 5.90 -12.67 -11.52
C ASP A 80 7.22 -13.45 -11.69
N SER A 81 8.01 -13.14 -12.71
CA SER A 81 9.30 -13.78 -12.99
C SER A 81 10.35 -13.56 -11.88
N LYS A 82 10.26 -12.45 -11.12
CA LYS A 82 11.21 -12.10 -10.05
C LYS A 82 10.96 -12.83 -8.73
N TYR A 83 9.84 -13.52 -8.60
CA TYR A 83 9.42 -14.16 -7.35
C TYR A 83 9.38 -15.68 -7.50
N SER A 84 10.12 -16.42 -6.68
CA SER A 84 9.99 -17.88 -6.60
C SER A 84 8.68 -18.32 -5.92
N GLY A 85 8.16 -17.48 -5.03
CA GLY A 85 6.89 -17.62 -4.34
C GLY A 85 6.46 -16.27 -3.74
N LEU A 86 5.31 -16.25 -3.09
CA LEU A 86 4.77 -15.03 -2.47
C LEU A 86 5.10 -14.95 -0.98
N THR A 87 5.28 -16.10 -0.34
CA THR A 87 5.60 -16.21 1.08
C THR A 87 6.68 -17.24 1.32
N ASP A 88 7.42 -17.07 2.41
CA ASP A 88 8.38 -18.07 2.89
C ASP A 88 7.70 -19.26 3.59
N ASN A 89 8.51 -20.15 4.17
CA ASN A 89 8.03 -21.33 4.90
C ASN A 89 7.28 -20.98 6.19
N GLN A 90 7.49 -19.78 6.74
CA GLN A 90 6.83 -19.25 7.92
C GLN A 90 5.62 -18.35 7.58
N PHE A 91 5.18 -18.33 6.32
CA PHE A 91 4.05 -17.56 5.83
C PHE A 91 4.28 -16.04 5.80
N TYR A 92 5.52 -15.58 5.91
CA TYR A 92 5.83 -14.16 5.77
C TYR A 92 5.95 -13.78 4.30
N PRO A 93 5.44 -12.60 3.89
CA PRO A 93 5.61 -12.09 2.54
C PRO A 93 7.08 -12.04 2.11
N ILE A 94 7.37 -12.52 0.90
CA ILE A 94 8.70 -12.36 0.32
C ILE A 94 8.78 -10.96 -0.30
N SER A 95 9.78 -10.18 0.11
CA SER A 95 10.04 -8.84 -0.44
C SER A 95 8.77 -7.98 -0.45
N HIS A 96 8.33 -7.54 -1.63
CA HIS A 96 7.19 -6.63 -1.82
C HIS A 96 5.87 -7.34 -2.12
N ALA A 97 5.83 -8.68 -2.07
CA ALA A 97 4.63 -9.43 -2.41
C ALA A 97 3.42 -8.99 -1.55
N GLY A 98 3.62 -8.76 -0.25
CA GLY A 98 2.55 -8.30 0.65
C GLY A 98 2.08 -6.87 0.34
N ASP A 99 3.02 -5.97 0.02
CA ASP A 99 2.72 -4.56 -0.25
C ASP A 99 1.76 -4.39 -1.44
N HIS A 100 1.82 -5.26 -2.45
CA HIS A 100 0.91 -5.25 -3.60
C HIS A 100 -0.53 -5.66 -3.27
N MET A 101 -0.82 -6.13 -2.06
CA MET A 101 -2.20 -6.29 -1.59
C MET A 101 -2.86 -4.96 -1.22
N LEU A 102 -2.07 -3.89 -1.05
CA LEU A 102 -2.55 -2.57 -0.61
C LEU A 102 -3.82 -2.08 -1.34
N PRO A 103 -3.90 -2.08 -2.68
CA PRO A 103 -5.08 -1.58 -3.38
C PRO A 103 -6.35 -2.38 -3.05
N LEU A 104 -6.21 -3.70 -2.85
CA LEU A 104 -7.30 -4.59 -2.49
C LEU A 104 -7.75 -4.33 -1.06
N VAL A 105 -6.82 -4.24 -0.11
CA VAL A 105 -7.11 -3.91 1.29
C VAL A 105 -7.84 -2.56 1.37
N HIS A 106 -7.31 -1.55 0.69
CA HIS A 106 -7.86 -0.20 0.67
C HIS A 106 -9.29 -0.17 0.14
N HIS A 107 -9.53 -0.89 -0.95
CA HIS A 107 -10.86 -1.04 -1.54
C HIS A 107 -11.83 -1.70 -0.56
N TYR A 108 -11.44 -2.80 0.08
CA TYR A 108 -12.33 -3.53 0.98
C TYR A 108 -12.64 -2.81 2.30
N ASN A 109 -11.72 -1.97 2.77
CA ASN A 109 -11.95 -1.13 3.93
C ASN A 109 -12.93 0.01 3.67
N ASN A 110 -13.34 0.22 2.41
CA ASN A 110 -14.23 1.30 1.95
C ASN A 110 -13.73 2.65 2.42
N ASN A 111 -12.44 2.90 2.23
CA ASN A 111 -11.83 4.19 2.55
C ASN A 111 -12.40 5.29 1.65
N ASP A 112 -12.51 6.52 2.19
CA ASP A 112 -13.02 7.69 1.46
C ASP A 112 -12.11 8.10 0.28
N SER A 113 -10.83 7.72 0.34
CA SER A 113 -9.86 7.93 -0.72
C SER A 113 -10.02 6.91 -1.84
N LYS A 114 -9.82 7.36 -3.08
CA LYS A 114 -9.82 6.47 -4.26
C LYS A 114 -8.39 6.12 -4.66
N VAL A 115 -8.08 4.82 -4.66
CA VAL A 115 -6.80 4.28 -5.15
C VAL A 115 -6.88 3.98 -6.64
N TYR A 116 -5.81 4.32 -7.36
CA TYR A 116 -5.59 3.99 -8.77
C TYR A 116 -4.27 3.25 -8.90
N VAL A 117 -4.27 2.07 -9.50
CA VAL A 117 -3.05 1.26 -9.69
C VAL A 117 -2.48 1.44 -11.08
N THR A 118 -1.16 1.47 -11.22
CA THR A 118 -0.54 1.39 -12.56
C THR A 118 -0.69 -0.01 -13.15
N LYS A 119 -0.99 -0.10 -14.45
CA LYS A 119 -1.02 -1.36 -15.20
C LYS A 119 -0.18 -1.22 -16.46
N VAL A 120 0.83 -2.08 -16.62
CA VAL A 120 1.70 -2.05 -17.80
C VAL A 120 0.91 -2.56 -19.01
N LYS A 121 0.94 -1.83 -20.11
CA LYS A 121 0.32 -2.26 -21.38
C LYS A 121 0.96 -3.56 -21.84
N ASN A 122 0.15 -4.57 -22.15
CA ASN A 122 0.58 -5.92 -22.52
C ASN A 122 1.39 -6.65 -21.42
N GLY A 123 1.48 -6.07 -20.22
CA GLY A 123 2.06 -6.73 -19.06
C GLY A 123 0.94 -7.44 -18.30
N GLU A 124 1.12 -8.73 -18.07
CA GLU A 124 0.29 -9.47 -17.13
C GLU A 124 1.14 -9.86 -15.92
N SER A 125 0.62 -9.53 -14.75
CA SER A 125 1.07 -10.05 -13.47
C SER A 125 -0.12 -10.62 -12.71
N MET A 126 0.12 -11.55 -11.78
CA MET A 126 -0.92 -12.08 -10.91
C MET A 126 -1.72 -10.94 -10.23
N TYR A 127 -1.04 -9.89 -9.75
CA TYR A 127 -1.71 -8.75 -9.12
C TYR A 127 -2.56 -7.96 -10.12
N SER A 128 -2.13 -7.80 -11.36
CA SER A 128 -2.97 -7.13 -12.38
C SER A 128 -4.30 -7.87 -12.61
N GLN A 129 -4.28 -9.20 -12.59
CA GLN A 129 -5.49 -10.02 -12.70
C GLN A 129 -6.39 -9.88 -11.47
N LEU A 130 -5.79 -9.80 -10.27
CA LEU A 130 -6.55 -9.53 -9.05
C LEU A 130 -7.20 -8.15 -9.09
N TYR A 131 -6.46 -7.12 -9.51
CA TYR A 131 -6.98 -5.77 -9.62
C TYR A 131 -8.16 -5.71 -10.61
N ASP A 132 -8.05 -6.38 -11.76
CA ASP A 132 -9.16 -6.47 -12.71
C ASP A 132 -10.37 -7.23 -12.12
N LYS A 133 -10.12 -8.38 -11.47
CA LYS A 133 -11.17 -9.21 -10.86
C LYS A 133 -11.98 -8.46 -9.80
N PHE A 134 -11.32 -7.57 -9.06
CA PHE A 134 -11.92 -6.79 -7.97
C PHE A 134 -12.24 -5.34 -8.37
N ASP A 135 -12.24 -5.04 -9.68
CA ASP A 135 -12.58 -3.72 -10.22
C ASP A 135 -11.81 -2.56 -9.57
N ILE A 136 -10.53 -2.79 -9.31
CA ILE A 136 -9.62 -1.76 -8.80
C ILE A 136 -9.31 -0.81 -9.96
N SER A 137 -9.60 0.48 -9.76
CA SER A 137 -9.33 1.50 -10.77
C SER A 137 -7.85 1.48 -11.18
N SER A 138 -7.60 1.49 -12.49
CA SER A 138 -6.25 1.38 -13.03
C SER A 138 -5.90 2.51 -14.00
N VAL A 139 -4.59 2.74 -14.16
CA VAL A 139 -4.01 3.71 -15.07
C VAL A 139 -2.98 2.98 -15.93
N ASN A 140 -3.19 2.95 -17.24
CA ASN A 140 -2.28 2.27 -18.15
C ASN A 140 -0.96 3.03 -18.30
N VAL A 141 0.14 2.30 -18.19
CA VAL A 141 1.52 2.82 -18.34
C VAL A 141 2.26 2.00 -19.39
N ASP A 142 3.28 2.59 -20.01
CA ASP A 142 4.02 1.90 -21.09
C ASP A 142 4.97 0.82 -20.54
N SER A 143 5.53 1.03 -19.34
CA SER A 143 6.43 0.08 -18.67
C SER A 143 6.33 0.22 -17.15
N TYR A 144 6.90 -0.74 -16.42
CA TYR A 144 7.15 -0.58 -14.99
C TYR A 144 8.06 0.63 -14.77
N TYR A 145 7.72 1.44 -13.77
CA TYR A 145 8.57 2.55 -13.38
C TYR A 145 9.75 2.04 -12.57
N THR A 146 10.95 2.55 -12.86
CA THR A 146 12.13 2.41 -12.01
C THR A 146 12.70 3.78 -11.69
N LEU A 147 13.38 3.93 -10.55
CA LEU A 147 13.98 5.22 -10.23
C LEU A 147 15.06 5.58 -11.24
N GLY A 148 14.97 6.81 -11.76
CA GLY A 148 15.83 7.31 -12.83
C GLY A 148 15.23 7.14 -14.24
N SER A 149 14.15 6.39 -14.38
CA SER A 149 13.44 6.23 -15.65
C SER A 149 12.36 7.30 -15.87
N GLU A 150 11.84 7.35 -17.10
CA GLU A 150 10.67 8.17 -17.44
C GLU A 150 9.37 7.47 -17.01
N PHE A 151 8.36 8.26 -16.64
CA PHE A 151 7.01 7.76 -16.37
C PHE A 151 6.02 8.40 -17.34
N LYS A 152 5.46 7.59 -18.24
CA LYS A 152 4.51 8.03 -19.26
C LYS A 152 3.16 7.36 -19.04
N THR A 153 2.14 8.19 -18.88
CA THR A 153 0.76 7.72 -18.81
C THR A 153 -0.22 8.76 -19.38
N LYS A 154 -1.40 8.30 -19.77
CA LYS A 154 -2.52 9.15 -20.18
C LYS A 154 -3.63 9.01 -19.14
N THR A 155 -3.87 10.07 -18.37
CA THR A 155 -4.95 10.12 -17.39
C THR A 155 -5.48 11.54 -17.26
N THR A 156 -6.78 11.67 -17.02
CA THR A 156 -7.44 12.95 -16.70
C THR A 156 -7.50 13.20 -15.19
N VAL A 157 -7.14 12.19 -14.39
CA VAL A 157 -7.19 12.26 -12.93
C VAL A 157 -5.92 12.92 -12.38
N LYS A 158 -6.08 13.81 -11.40
CA LYS A 158 -4.97 14.48 -10.70
C LYS A 158 -4.81 13.95 -9.28
N PHE A 159 -3.69 13.30 -9.01
CA PHE A 159 -3.42 12.64 -7.72
C PHE A 159 -2.89 13.63 -6.66
N ASP A 160 -3.27 13.43 -5.40
CA ASP A 160 -2.68 14.14 -4.25
C ASP A 160 -1.68 13.29 -3.46
N ALA A 161 -1.57 12.00 -3.78
CA ALA A 161 -0.49 11.17 -3.30
C ALA A 161 -0.03 10.19 -4.39
N VAL A 162 1.27 9.88 -4.37
CA VAL A 162 1.90 8.81 -5.14
C VAL A 162 2.54 7.83 -4.17
N VAL A 163 2.19 6.56 -4.28
CA VAL A 163 2.75 5.46 -3.49
C VAL A 163 3.57 4.58 -4.41
N LEU A 164 4.89 4.49 -4.17
CA LEU A 164 5.78 3.58 -4.87
C LEU A 164 5.82 2.26 -4.11
N LEU A 165 5.36 1.17 -4.73
CA LEU A 165 5.41 -0.17 -4.15
C LEU A 165 6.57 -0.93 -4.74
N GLY A 166 7.62 -1.15 -3.94
CA GLY A 166 8.76 -1.99 -4.33
C GLY A 166 9.48 -1.50 -5.58
N THR A 167 9.43 -0.21 -5.87
CA THR A 167 10.03 0.35 -7.08
C THR A 167 11.55 0.24 -6.98
N GLU A 168 12.17 -0.50 -7.88
CA GLU A 168 13.61 -0.62 -7.97
C GLU A 168 14.26 0.61 -8.62
N ALA A 169 15.56 0.76 -8.43
CA ALA A 169 16.35 1.76 -9.15
C ALA A 169 16.95 1.17 -10.44
N GLN A 170 17.09 2.00 -11.48
CA GLN A 170 17.78 1.59 -12.71
C GLN A 170 19.27 1.32 -12.46
N GLN A 171 19.89 2.06 -11.54
CA GLN A 171 21.26 1.88 -11.10
C GLN A 171 21.34 1.98 -9.58
N MET A 172 22.24 1.23 -8.95
CA MET A 172 22.48 1.37 -7.52
C MET A 172 22.93 2.80 -7.21
N GLY A 173 22.35 3.40 -6.16
CA GLY A 173 22.71 4.77 -5.83
C GLY A 173 21.70 5.51 -4.98
N LYS A 174 21.89 6.82 -4.94
CA LYS A 174 21.11 7.74 -4.11
C LYS A 174 20.28 8.64 -5.01
N TYR A 175 18.97 8.63 -4.80
CA TYR A 175 18.02 9.35 -5.63
C TYR A 175 17.42 10.51 -4.85
N GLN A 176 17.29 11.67 -5.49
CA GLN A 176 16.67 12.83 -4.87
C GLN A 176 15.15 12.74 -5.02
N VAL A 177 14.46 12.89 -3.90
CA VAL A 177 13.00 12.91 -3.85
C VAL A 177 12.40 13.94 -4.81
N ASN A 178 13.02 15.12 -4.93
CA ASN A 178 12.53 16.17 -5.82
C ASN A 178 12.57 15.76 -7.29
N ASP A 179 13.55 14.96 -7.69
CA ASP A 179 13.66 14.49 -9.08
C ASP A 179 12.59 13.44 -9.38
N ILE A 180 12.30 12.56 -8.42
CA ILE A 180 11.17 11.62 -8.53
C ILE A 180 9.84 12.38 -8.58
N LYS A 181 9.66 13.40 -7.72
CA LYS A 181 8.44 14.22 -7.75
C LYS A 181 8.25 14.94 -9.09
N LYS A 182 9.31 15.44 -9.73
CA LYS A 182 9.21 16.06 -11.06
C LYS A 182 8.65 15.08 -12.11
N VAL A 183 9.00 13.80 -12.03
CA VAL A 183 8.49 12.77 -12.95
C VAL A 183 6.97 12.60 -12.82
N PHE A 184 6.43 12.64 -11.60
CA PHE A 184 4.99 12.46 -11.36
C PHE A 184 4.18 13.76 -11.38
N ALA A 185 4.82 14.92 -11.23
CA ALA A 185 4.16 16.23 -11.17
C ALA A 185 3.14 16.49 -12.30
N PRO A 186 3.37 16.10 -13.57
CA PRO A 186 2.39 16.28 -14.64
C PRO A 186 1.04 15.57 -14.39
N TYR A 187 1.02 14.52 -13.57
CA TYR A 187 -0.15 13.70 -13.27
C TYR A 187 -0.76 14.01 -11.90
N CYS A 188 -0.12 14.89 -11.13
CA CYS A 188 -0.48 15.18 -9.75
C CYS A 188 -0.97 16.62 -9.57
N LYS A 189 -1.55 16.90 -8.41
CA LYS A 189 -1.74 18.28 -7.92
C LYS A 189 -0.39 18.88 -7.57
N GLU A 190 -0.28 20.22 -7.53
CA GLU A 190 0.99 20.91 -7.26
C GLU A 190 1.69 20.44 -5.98
N GLU A 191 0.92 20.09 -4.95
CA GLU A 191 1.42 19.74 -3.62
C GLU A 191 1.12 18.28 -3.24
N PHE A 192 1.36 17.36 -4.17
CA PHE A 192 1.18 15.94 -3.87
C PHE A 192 2.30 15.38 -3.00
N ASP A 193 1.95 14.39 -2.18
CA ASP A 193 2.88 13.65 -1.36
C ASP A 193 3.41 12.41 -2.10
N LEU A 194 4.69 12.12 -1.87
CA LEU A 194 5.33 10.92 -2.42
C LEU A 194 5.65 10.01 -1.23
N ILE A 195 5.21 8.77 -1.34
CA ILE A 195 5.32 7.74 -0.31
C ILE A 195 6.09 6.58 -0.93
N ASP A 196 7.22 6.23 -0.35
CA ASP A 196 8.07 5.15 -0.84
C ASP A 196 8.02 3.95 0.12
N ILE A 197 7.57 2.82 -0.41
CA ILE A 197 7.46 1.54 0.31
C ILE A 197 8.49 0.60 -0.30
N TYR A 198 9.66 0.55 0.33
CA TYR A 198 10.81 -0.16 -0.21
C TYR A 198 11.52 -0.97 0.89
N ARG A 199 11.76 -2.25 0.61
CA ARG A 199 12.25 -3.28 1.54
C ARG A 199 13.57 -3.89 1.03
N GLY A 200 14.12 -3.33 -0.04
CA GLY A 200 15.44 -3.68 -0.55
C GLY A 200 16.53 -2.73 -0.04
N GLU A 201 17.77 -3.06 -0.40
CA GLU A 201 18.96 -2.29 -0.01
C GLU A 201 19.62 -1.59 -1.21
N ALA A 202 19.20 -1.91 -2.44
CA ALA A 202 19.86 -1.45 -3.66
C ALA A 202 19.86 0.08 -3.89
N ARG A 203 19.00 0.81 -3.16
CA ARG A 203 18.86 2.26 -3.31
C ARG A 203 18.49 2.94 -1.99
N THR A 204 18.76 4.25 -1.94
CA THR A 204 18.30 5.12 -0.85
C THR A 204 17.73 6.41 -1.41
N LEU A 205 16.64 6.90 -0.82
CA LEU A 205 16.10 8.22 -1.14
C LEU A 205 16.69 9.30 -0.23
N ARG A 206 17.13 10.41 -0.84
CA ARG A 206 17.59 11.61 -0.13
C ARG A 206 16.48 12.67 -0.13
N GLY A 207 16.37 13.40 0.98
CA GLY A 207 15.37 14.46 1.16
C GLY A 207 14.06 14.01 1.83
N LEU A 208 14.03 12.79 2.38
CA LEU A 208 12.97 12.33 3.27
C LEU A 208 13.12 13.01 4.63
N LYS A 209 12.01 13.49 5.21
CA LYS A 209 11.98 13.91 6.62
C LYS A 209 12.08 12.68 7.51
N LYS A 210 12.74 12.79 8.67
CA LYS A 210 12.80 11.69 9.65
C LYS A 210 11.43 11.50 10.29
N GLU A 211 11.08 10.27 10.67
CA GLU A 211 9.78 9.92 11.25
C GLU A 211 9.37 10.77 12.46
N LYS A 212 10.34 11.20 13.27
CA LYS A 212 10.12 12.09 14.43
C LYS A 212 9.49 13.44 14.07
N ASP A 213 9.65 13.91 12.84
CA ASP A 213 9.12 15.19 12.37
C ASP A 213 7.65 15.09 11.90
N LEU A 214 7.09 13.87 11.84
CA LEU A 214 5.73 13.60 11.33
C LEU A 214 4.64 13.73 12.41
N MET A 215 4.97 13.55 13.69
CA MET A 215 3.99 13.49 14.80
C MET A 215 3.71 14.85 15.47
N GLN A 216 4.44 15.91 15.15
CA GLN A 216 4.34 17.20 15.86
C GLN A 216 3.48 18.28 15.18
N HIS A 217 3.01 18.10 13.94
CA HIS A 217 2.44 19.20 13.17
C HIS A 217 0.99 18.96 12.72
N ARG A 218 0.04 19.18 13.63
CA ARG A 218 -1.33 19.55 13.27
C ARG A 218 -1.35 21.04 12.93
N HIS A 219 -1.86 21.36 11.74
CA HIS A 219 -2.11 22.70 11.16
C HIS A 219 -1.04 23.16 10.14
N GLY A 220 -1.25 22.78 8.88
CA GLY A 220 -0.62 23.41 7.72
C GLY A 220 0.61 22.69 7.16
N TYR A 221 0.37 21.82 6.16
CA TYR A 221 1.30 21.43 5.08
C TYR A 221 2.52 20.48 5.29
N LYS A 222 2.70 19.61 4.27
CA LYS A 222 3.96 19.11 3.62
C LYS A 222 4.73 17.90 4.21
N GLY A 223 4.80 16.80 3.44
CA GLY A 223 5.82 15.75 3.65
C GLY A 223 6.04 14.76 2.50
N VAL A 224 7.30 14.36 2.29
CA VAL A 224 7.63 13.12 1.56
C VAL A 224 7.97 12.07 2.60
N VAL A 225 7.31 10.91 2.52
CA VAL A 225 7.49 9.80 3.44
C VAL A 225 8.26 8.70 2.73
N GLY A 226 9.33 8.22 3.33
CA GLY A 226 9.98 7.01 2.87
C GLY A 226 10.13 6.07 4.04
N LEU A 227 9.59 4.87 3.86
CA LEU A 227 9.68 3.78 4.80
C LEU A 227 10.84 2.91 4.33
N THR A 228 12.01 3.08 4.93
CA THR A 228 13.18 2.24 4.68
C THR A 228 13.59 1.55 5.97
N GLY A 229 13.56 0.21 5.98
CA GLY A 229 14.00 -0.63 7.10
C GLY A 229 12.91 -0.85 8.17
N TRP A 230 12.14 -1.92 8.02
CA TRP A 230 11.32 -2.48 9.10
C TRP A 230 11.98 -3.79 9.55
N ASP A 231 12.72 -3.72 10.66
CA ASP A 231 13.11 -4.92 11.41
C ASP A 231 11.97 -5.24 12.38
N PHE A 232 11.37 -6.42 12.25
CA PHE A 232 10.13 -6.81 12.94
C PHE A 232 10.31 -7.13 14.44
N SER A 233 11.40 -6.68 15.06
CA SER A 233 11.75 -7.04 16.44
C SER A 233 11.32 -6.03 17.51
N ASP A 234 10.99 -4.77 17.20
CA ASP A 234 10.72 -3.76 18.24
C ASP A 234 9.40 -2.98 18.07
N THR A 235 8.44 -3.33 18.93
CA THR A 235 7.39 -2.52 19.58
C THR A 235 7.15 -1.10 19.05
N LEU A 236 5.99 -0.89 18.41
CA LEU A 236 5.43 0.42 18.06
C LEU A 236 5.08 1.22 19.34
N TYR A 237 5.91 2.21 19.71
CA TYR A 237 5.59 3.17 20.77
C TYR A 237 4.77 4.33 20.19
N VAL A 238 3.44 4.29 20.35
CA VAL A 238 2.56 5.44 20.09
C VAL A 238 2.34 6.19 21.40
N ARG A 239 3.10 7.26 21.64
CA ARG A 239 2.88 8.16 22.77
C ARG A 239 1.96 9.30 22.31
N GLY A 240 0.69 9.29 22.73
CA GLY A 240 -0.24 10.39 22.42
C GLY A 240 -1.74 10.11 22.51
N ALA A 241 -2.17 8.95 22.97
CA ALA A 241 -3.54 8.73 23.43
C ALA A 241 -3.47 8.08 24.79
N ASP A 242 -4.22 8.61 25.75
CA ASP A 242 -4.20 8.19 27.15
C ASP A 242 -4.21 6.67 27.28
N ASN A 243 -3.21 6.18 28.04
CA ASN A 243 -3.03 4.79 28.40
C ASN A 243 -4.29 4.26 29.08
N LEU A 244 -5.17 3.55 28.37
CA LEU A 244 -6.18 2.69 29.01
C LEU A 244 -6.85 1.60 28.13
N ALA A 245 -6.49 1.39 26.86
CA ALA A 245 -7.25 0.42 26.04
C ALA A 245 -6.46 -0.58 25.18
N TRP A 246 -5.15 -0.47 25.02
CA TRP A 246 -4.42 -1.32 24.07
C TRP A 246 -3.70 -2.53 24.70
N SER A 247 -3.52 -2.57 26.02
CA SER A 247 -2.85 -3.69 26.71
C SER A 247 -3.76 -4.88 27.04
N ASN A 248 -5.09 -4.75 26.92
CA ASN A 248 -6.05 -5.78 27.38
C ASN A 248 -6.58 -6.71 26.29
N TYR A 249 -6.11 -6.62 25.04
CA TYR A 249 -6.66 -7.41 23.92
C TYR A 249 -5.71 -8.44 23.30
N MET A 250 -4.51 -8.63 23.88
CA MET A 250 -3.54 -9.66 23.43
C MET A 250 -3.43 -10.87 24.37
N SER A 251 -4.24 -10.94 25.43
CA SER A 251 -4.48 -12.17 26.18
C SER A 251 -5.96 -12.48 26.03
N ILE A 252 -6.27 -13.54 25.27
CA ILE A 252 -7.47 -14.40 25.30
C ILE A 252 -7.59 -15.04 23.90
N TYR A 253 -7.17 -16.31 23.85
CA TYR A 253 -7.25 -17.35 22.79
C TYR A 253 -6.45 -17.19 21.49
#